data_AF-A0A7M3LTQ8-F1
#
_entry.id   AF-A0A7M3LTQ8-F1
#
_cell.length_a   1.000
_cell.length_b   1.000
_cell.length_c   1.000
_cell.angle_alpha   90.00
_cell.angle_beta   90.00
_cell.angle_gamma   90.00
#
_symmetry.space_group_name_H-M   'P 1'
#
loop_
_entity.id
_entity.type
_entity.pdbx_description
1 polymer ?
#
loop_
_entity_poly.entity_id
_entity_poly.type
_entity_poly.pdbx_seq_one_letter_code
_entity_poly.pdbx_strand_id
1 'polypeptide(L)'
;MTTGVDLILLAPEGDRVVLRAEGSRLVCLRLELAGLPDDTGRRPDDGIDTLVERTAAREFGVDVAFMGLLAYEHTGGTGRLVAAAVLRPERLAMPHDARWRTLSVAEVCNRGADIEHAAHLVTAVRWHRAASGAAELSTAIRRAFDTSIAYLDSHLSTEDGRWGWNQWQDGRSIGILSTAEAVLAHIHAGARGEFVSRPAQTLAAEQNPDGGWRVRSSLIGGMSSLSITESTAACLTALREAGWSHTDSAVTKGIAWLEEQQRPDGGWASSAEDSQSMVFPTTAAIRALAGFNRVDSVSRGVSWLRHAQCPDGGWGASPRATDSARPSSPAYTGYAIVALLAARSPETDTAVVAGCDYLVETFDALREEPWESTTANTPVDPGRSIRMDYRHFATPWALTALSLAGHDLDEAVVLDGVRRLLALQQPNGTWRCSVTAPDSPPVWATHDAVLALRTVLRASTRTLVPVAVDQYVQQDRRVMQAHLGRVVAQPSDGAAAGGRIGRVGAVWLSALTVAVTMLGLWQGGVFEQLQSSSGTRQVLAAAASIVLPVAGATVPAVLIEEHRLRRGRRSANRRQDGD
;
A
#
# COMPACT_ATOMS: atom_id res chain seq x y z
N MET A 1 -38.26 -7.56 -5.74
CA MET A 1 -37.31 -8.69 -5.62
C MET A 1 -36.79 -8.76 -4.19
N THR A 2 -36.72 -9.94 -3.58
CA THR A 2 -36.08 -10.15 -2.27
C THR A 2 -34.60 -10.50 -2.48
N THR A 3 -33.72 -9.92 -1.68
CA THR A 3 -32.29 -10.28 -1.66
C THR A 3 -31.95 -10.91 -0.33
N GLY A 4 -31.44 -12.15 -0.37
CA GLY A 4 -31.00 -12.87 0.82
C GLY A 4 -29.66 -12.35 1.33
N VAL A 5 -29.57 -12.09 2.63
CA VAL A 5 -28.32 -11.70 3.31
C VAL A 5 -28.05 -12.68 4.46
N ASP A 6 -26.84 -13.21 4.49
CA ASP A 6 -26.30 -13.95 5.63
C ASP A 6 -25.47 -12.97 6.48
N LEU A 7 -25.99 -12.62 7.64
CA LEU A 7 -25.42 -11.64 8.54
C LEU A 7 -24.53 -12.33 9.58
N ILE A 8 -23.24 -12.08 9.46
CA ILE A 8 -22.23 -12.37 10.46
C ILE A 8 -22.34 -11.33 11.56
N LEU A 9 -22.74 -11.78 12.75
CA LEU A 9 -22.98 -10.92 13.89
C LEU A 9 -21.85 -11.05 14.91
N LEU A 10 -21.27 -9.91 15.30
CA LEU A 10 -20.26 -9.83 16.34
C LEU A 10 -20.89 -9.35 17.65
N ALA A 11 -20.35 -9.85 18.77
CA ALA A 11 -20.67 -9.32 20.10
C ALA A 11 -20.26 -7.83 20.20
N PRO A 12 -20.83 -7.05 21.14
CA PRO A 12 -20.51 -5.61 21.26
C PRO A 12 -19.02 -5.31 21.41
N GLU A 13 -18.25 -6.21 22.01
CA GLU A 13 -16.80 -6.11 22.17
C GLU A 13 -16.03 -6.38 20.86
N GLY A 14 -16.69 -6.99 19.87
CA GLY A 14 -16.17 -7.23 18.53
C GLY A 14 -15.15 -8.35 18.39
N ASP A 15 -14.86 -9.08 19.47
CA ASP A 15 -13.88 -10.17 19.53
C ASP A 15 -14.50 -11.58 19.51
N ARG A 16 -15.83 -11.64 19.61
CA ARG A 16 -16.62 -12.88 19.62
C ARG A 16 -17.71 -12.82 18.56
N VAL A 17 -18.03 -13.99 18.01
CA VAL A 17 -19.04 -14.17 16.97
C VAL A 17 -20.29 -14.76 17.60
N VAL A 18 -21.44 -14.23 17.20
CA VAL A 18 -22.76 -14.67 17.65
C VAL A 18 -23.43 -15.47 16.53
N LEU A 19 -23.69 -16.75 16.81
CA LEU A 19 -24.27 -17.72 15.88
C LEU A 19 -25.54 -18.34 16.45
N ARG A 20 -26.38 -18.89 15.57
CA ARG A 20 -27.56 -19.67 15.94
C ARG A 20 -27.32 -21.16 15.72
N ALA A 21 -27.70 -21.98 16.68
CA ALA A 21 -27.67 -23.43 16.57
C ALA A 21 -28.88 -23.96 15.81
N GLU A 22 -28.62 -24.73 14.75
CA GLU A 22 -29.60 -25.49 13.98
C GLU A 22 -29.17 -26.97 13.95
N GLY A 23 -29.72 -27.75 14.90
CA GLY A 23 -29.27 -29.12 15.12
C GLY A 23 -27.82 -29.15 15.60
N SER A 24 -26.94 -29.83 14.85
CA SER A 24 -25.49 -29.89 15.12
C SER A 24 -24.70 -28.74 14.48
N ARG A 25 -25.31 -27.95 13.58
CA ARG A 25 -24.64 -26.87 12.84
C ARG A 25 -24.85 -25.51 13.51
N LEU A 26 -23.90 -24.61 13.29
CA LEU A 26 -23.99 -23.22 13.67
C LEU A 26 -24.09 -22.36 12.42
N VAL A 27 -25.11 -21.52 12.37
CA VAL A 27 -25.47 -20.72 11.19
C VAL A 27 -25.50 -19.23 11.53
N CYS A 28 -25.28 -18.42 10.50
CA CYS A 28 -25.43 -16.97 10.57
C CYS A 28 -26.92 -16.55 10.56
N LEU A 29 -27.19 -15.29 10.90
CA LEU A 29 -28.54 -14.74 10.80
C LEU A 29 -28.93 -14.58 9.32
N ARG A 30 -30.01 -15.21 8.89
CA ARG A 30 -30.50 -15.09 7.51
C ARG A 30 -31.59 -14.03 7.45
N LEU A 31 -31.32 -12.94 6.74
CA LEU A 31 -32.25 -11.85 6.48
C LEU A 31 -32.78 -11.95 5.05
N GLU A 32 -34.06 -11.63 4.86
CA GLU A 32 -34.67 -11.46 3.55
C GLU A 32 -35.03 -9.99 3.35
N LEU A 33 -34.19 -9.26 2.62
CA LEU A 33 -34.39 -7.84 2.39
C LEU A 33 -35.49 -7.61 1.35
N ALA A 34 -36.65 -7.14 1.80
CA ALA A 34 -37.72 -6.64 0.94
C ALA A 34 -37.54 -5.14 0.66
N GLY A 35 -37.73 -4.71 -0.60
CA GLY A 35 -37.78 -3.28 -0.94
C GLY A 35 -36.50 -2.65 -1.47
N LEU A 36 -35.52 -3.44 -1.95
CA LEU A 36 -34.51 -2.90 -2.88
C LEU A 36 -35.22 -2.48 -4.19
N PRO A 37 -34.81 -1.36 -4.83
CA PRO A 37 -35.67 -0.53 -5.67
C PRO A 37 -36.46 -1.34 -6.72
N ASP A 38 -37.78 -1.14 -6.69
CA ASP A 38 -38.71 -1.62 -7.72
C ASP A 38 -38.71 -0.66 -8.92
N ASP A 39 -39.13 -1.16 -10.09
CA ASP A 39 -38.98 -0.53 -11.43
C ASP A 39 -39.76 0.80 -11.63
N THR A 40 -40.30 1.39 -10.55
CA THR A 40 -41.22 2.53 -10.57
C THR A 40 -40.58 3.86 -10.20
N GLY A 41 -39.26 3.91 -9.99
CA GLY A 41 -38.52 5.18 -9.80
C GLY A 41 -38.81 5.92 -8.49
N ARG A 42 -39.50 5.31 -7.53
CA ARG A 42 -39.60 5.81 -6.16
C ARG A 42 -38.45 5.25 -5.33
N ARG A 43 -37.55 6.13 -4.88
CA ARG A 43 -36.46 5.79 -3.95
C ARG A 43 -37.08 5.25 -2.64
N PRO A 44 -36.67 4.07 -2.14
CA PRO A 44 -36.67 3.86 -0.69
C PRO A 44 -35.63 4.83 -0.12
N ASP A 45 -35.96 5.57 0.93
CA ASP A 45 -35.07 6.59 1.52
C ASP A 45 -33.83 6.00 2.23
N ASP A 46 -33.67 4.67 2.24
CA ASP A 46 -32.74 3.96 3.12
C ASP A 46 -31.76 3.04 2.38
N GLY A 47 -30.47 3.10 2.75
CA GLY A 47 -29.40 2.24 2.21
C GLY A 47 -29.45 0.80 2.71
N ILE A 48 -28.57 -0.07 2.16
CA ILE A 48 -28.48 -1.49 2.54
C ILE A 48 -28.13 -1.69 4.02
N ASP A 49 -27.31 -0.81 4.56
CA ASP A 49 -27.00 -0.68 5.98
C ASP A 49 -28.28 -0.52 6.80
N THR A 50 -29.10 0.48 6.47
CA THR A 50 -30.35 0.79 7.18
C THR A 50 -31.40 -0.29 6.97
N LEU A 51 -31.41 -0.95 5.81
CA LEU A 51 -32.28 -2.11 5.55
C LEU A 51 -31.86 -3.31 6.39
N VAL A 52 -30.57 -3.63 6.47
CA VAL A 52 -30.04 -4.72 7.30
C VAL A 52 -30.32 -4.45 8.78
N GLU A 53 -29.99 -3.25 9.28
CA GLU A 53 -30.21 -2.88 10.69
C GLU A 53 -31.69 -2.98 11.07
N ARG A 54 -32.60 -2.43 10.26
CA ARG A 54 -34.04 -2.49 10.54
C ARG A 54 -34.62 -3.89 10.37
N THR A 55 -34.15 -4.66 9.40
CA THR A 55 -34.64 -6.03 9.19
C THR A 55 -34.19 -6.93 10.33
N ALA A 56 -32.95 -6.79 10.78
CA ALA A 56 -32.42 -7.51 11.94
C ALA A 56 -33.21 -7.15 13.22
N ALA A 57 -33.49 -5.87 13.44
CA ALA A 57 -34.31 -5.42 14.56
C ALA A 57 -35.77 -5.95 14.48
N ARG A 58 -36.37 -5.95 13.30
CA ARG A 58 -37.77 -6.38 13.08
C ARG A 58 -37.95 -7.90 13.18
N GLU A 59 -37.08 -8.67 12.54
CA GLU A 59 -37.23 -10.13 12.41
C GLU A 59 -36.63 -10.90 13.58
N PHE A 60 -35.56 -10.36 14.18
CA PHE A 60 -34.78 -11.05 15.20
C PHE A 60 -34.67 -10.27 16.52
N GLY A 61 -35.20 -9.04 16.60
CA GLY A 61 -35.17 -8.25 17.82
C GLY A 61 -33.78 -7.75 18.23
N VAL A 62 -32.81 -7.79 17.30
CA VAL A 62 -31.41 -7.41 17.57
C VAL A 62 -31.10 -6.04 16.99
N ASP A 63 -30.48 -5.18 17.79
CA ASP A 63 -29.94 -3.89 17.32
C ASP A 63 -28.47 -4.07 16.94
N VAL A 64 -28.14 -3.69 15.71
CA VAL A 64 -26.84 -3.96 15.10
C VAL A 64 -26.34 -2.71 14.41
N ALA A 65 -25.03 -2.50 14.41
CA ALA A 65 -24.35 -1.54 13.55
C ALA A 65 -23.75 -2.28 12.36
N PHE A 66 -24.23 -1.96 11.17
CA PHE A 66 -23.73 -2.56 9.93
C PHE A 66 -22.28 -2.15 9.67
N MET A 67 -21.41 -3.13 9.40
CA MET A 67 -19.99 -2.88 9.12
C MET A 67 -19.69 -2.88 7.62
N GLY A 68 -20.31 -3.79 6.86
CA GLY A 68 -20.10 -3.89 5.42
C GLY A 68 -20.39 -5.26 4.83
N LEU A 69 -20.12 -5.40 3.53
CA LEU A 69 -20.29 -6.67 2.80
C LEU A 69 -18.94 -7.40 2.71
N LEU A 70 -18.95 -8.70 2.98
CA LEU A 70 -17.78 -9.58 2.94
C LEU A 70 -17.69 -10.36 1.63
N ALA A 71 -18.82 -10.86 1.14
CA ALA A 71 -18.86 -11.69 -0.07
C ALA A 71 -20.24 -11.68 -0.74
N TYR A 72 -20.28 -12.18 -1.97
CA TYR A 72 -21.49 -12.62 -2.63
C TYR A 72 -21.30 -14.08 -3.04
N GLU A 73 -22.13 -14.96 -2.49
CA GLU A 73 -22.03 -16.39 -2.73
C GLU A 73 -23.24 -16.91 -3.50
N HIS A 74 -23.00 -17.88 -4.38
CA HIS A 74 -24.03 -18.47 -5.21
C HIS A 74 -24.22 -19.94 -4.84
N THR A 75 -25.29 -20.25 -4.12
CA THR A 75 -25.62 -21.60 -3.66
C THR A 75 -27.00 -21.99 -4.18
N GLY A 76 -27.07 -23.04 -5.01
CA GLY A 76 -28.35 -23.62 -5.45
C GLY A 76 -29.22 -22.74 -6.37
N GLY A 77 -28.63 -21.78 -7.10
CA GLY A 77 -29.36 -20.92 -8.06
C GLY A 77 -29.92 -19.62 -7.48
N THR A 78 -29.73 -19.38 -6.18
CA THR A 78 -30.02 -18.09 -5.52
C THR A 78 -28.73 -17.55 -4.92
N GLY A 79 -28.30 -16.36 -5.37
CA GLY A 79 -27.12 -15.73 -4.78
C GLY A 79 -27.47 -14.91 -3.54
N ARG A 80 -26.66 -15.05 -2.49
CA ARG A 80 -26.81 -14.39 -1.20
C ARG A 80 -25.61 -13.51 -0.91
N LEU A 81 -25.84 -12.41 -0.23
CA LEU A 81 -24.78 -11.53 0.26
C LEU A 81 -24.35 -11.99 1.65
N VAL A 82 -23.04 -12.03 1.91
CA VAL A 82 -22.50 -12.21 3.26
C VAL A 82 -22.12 -10.84 3.80
N ALA A 83 -22.65 -10.45 4.95
CA ALA A 83 -22.46 -9.14 5.56
C ALA A 83 -21.95 -9.26 6.99
N ALA A 84 -21.19 -8.27 7.47
CA ALA A 84 -20.77 -8.16 8.85
C ALA A 84 -21.52 -7.03 9.58
N ALA A 85 -21.88 -7.28 10.84
CA ALA A 85 -22.40 -6.26 11.75
C ALA A 85 -21.99 -6.55 13.19
N VAL A 86 -21.97 -5.52 14.04
CA VAL A 86 -21.71 -5.63 15.47
C VAL A 86 -22.98 -5.32 16.27
N LEU A 87 -23.23 -6.07 17.34
CA LEU A 87 -24.34 -5.80 18.27
C LEU A 87 -24.15 -4.45 19.00
N ARG A 88 -25.20 -3.63 19.06
CA ARG A 88 -25.20 -2.42 19.89
C ARG A 88 -25.59 -2.77 21.34
N PRO A 89 -24.86 -2.27 22.36
CA PRO A 89 -25.09 -2.64 23.77
C PRO A 89 -26.47 -2.20 24.32
N GLU A 90 -27.07 -1.17 23.74
CA GLU A 90 -28.22 -0.45 24.33
C GLU A 90 -29.56 -1.19 24.25
N ARG A 91 -29.62 -2.32 23.54
CA ARG A 91 -30.80 -3.22 23.48
C ARG A 91 -30.43 -4.69 23.61
N LEU A 92 -29.71 -5.03 24.68
CA LEU A 92 -29.49 -6.42 25.11
C LEU A 92 -30.82 -7.07 25.56
N ALA A 93 -31.64 -7.43 24.59
CA ALA A 93 -32.60 -8.51 24.69
C ALA A 93 -32.25 -9.53 23.62
N MET A 94 -31.00 -10.01 23.59
CA MET A 94 -30.75 -11.32 22.99
C MET A 94 -31.70 -12.26 23.73
N PRO A 95 -32.69 -12.87 23.07
CA PRO A 95 -33.62 -13.72 23.77
C PRO A 95 -32.78 -14.77 24.52
N HIS A 96 -33.11 -15.05 25.78
CA HIS A 96 -32.56 -16.18 26.55
C HIS A 96 -33.01 -17.52 25.92
N ASP A 97 -32.87 -17.62 24.61
CA ASP A 97 -33.15 -18.77 23.78
C ASP A 97 -31.85 -19.58 23.73
N ALA A 98 -31.93 -20.82 24.20
CA ALA A 98 -30.83 -21.77 24.26
C ALA A 98 -30.22 -22.11 22.88
N ARG A 99 -30.71 -21.50 21.79
CA ARG A 99 -30.21 -21.62 20.42
C ARG A 99 -29.08 -20.66 20.08
N TRP A 100 -28.87 -19.56 20.81
CA TRP A 100 -27.76 -18.65 20.53
C TRP A 100 -26.44 -19.14 21.14
N ARG A 101 -25.34 -18.98 20.41
CA ARG A 101 -23.97 -19.33 20.84
C ARG A 101 -23.04 -18.18 20.54
N THR A 102 -22.28 -17.77 21.54
CA THR A 102 -21.23 -16.75 21.39
C THR A 102 -19.87 -17.44 21.46
N LEU A 103 -19.18 -17.50 20.33
CA LEU A 103 -17.90 -18.20 20.19
C LEU A 103 -16.75 -17.21 20.05
N SER A 104 -15.62 -17.55 20.65
CA SER A 104 -14.33 -16.92 20.36
C SER A 104 -13.81 -17.32 18.98
N VAL A 105 -12.89 -16.53 18.43
CA VAL A 105 -12.20 -16.87 17.17
C VAL A 105 -11.53 -18.25 17.23
N ALA A 106 -10.92 -18.60 18.36
CA ALA A 106 -10.28 -19.90 18.56
C ALA A 106 -11.30 -21.05 18.44
N GLU A 107 -12.49 -20.90 19.04
CA GLU A 107 -13.56 -21.89 18.92
C GLU A 107 -14.11 -21.99 17.49
N VAL A 108 -14.21 -20.86 16.77
CA VAL A 108 -14.62 -20.84 15.35
C VAL A 108 -13.61 -21.59 14.48
N CYS A 109 -12.31 -21.32 14.66
CA CYS A 109 -11.25 -22.02 13.93
C CYS A 109 -11.26 -23.53 14.21
N ASN A 110 -11.42 -23.93 15.47
CA ASN A 110 -11.43 -25.33 15.88
C ASN A 110 -12.66 -26.10 15.39
N ARG A 111 -13.79 -25.41 15.16
CA ARG A 111 -15.07 -25.99 14.76
C ARG A 111 -15.49 -25.64 13.33
N GLY A 112 -14.54 -25.21 12.50
CA GLY A 112 -14.84 -24.63 11.18
C GLY A 112 -15.72 -25.50 10.27
N ALA A 113 -15.64 -26.84 10.38
CA ALA A 113 -16.47 -27.76 9.61
C ALA A 113 -17.98 -27.71 9.96
N ASP A 114 -18.30 -27.34 11.21
CA ASP A 114 -19.68 -27.28 11.72
C ASP A 114 -20.31 -25.90 11.59
N ILE A 115 -19.54 -24.91 11.13
CA ILE A 115 -19.89 -23.49 11.12
C ILE A 115 -20.02 -23.00 9.69
N GLU A 116 -21.19 -22.45 9.35
CA GLU A 116 -21.41 -21.77 8.08
C GLU A 116 -20.54 -20.51 7.99
N HIS A 117 -19.92 -20.26 6.84
CA HIS A 117 -19.10 -19.07 6.58
C HIS A 117 -17.90 -18.91 7.54
N ALA A 118 -17.33 -20.01 8.06
CA ALA A 118 -16.24 -19.98 9.05
C ALA A 118 -15.06 -19.05 8.69
N ALA A 119 -14.63 -19.04 7.43
CA ALA A 119 -13.58 -18.14 6.95
C ALA A 119 -13.98 -16.65 7.06
N HIS A 120 -15.19 -16.31 6.64
CA HIS A 120 -15.73 -14.95 6.69
C HIS A 120 -15.96 -14.45 8.13
N LEU A 121 -16.24 -15.37 9.06
CA LEU A 121 -16.39 -15.04 10.49
C LEU A 121 -15.09 -14.51 11.10
N VAL A 122 -13.97 -15.16 10.78
CA VAL A 122 -12.64 -14.71 11.22
C VAL A 122 -12.32 -13.35 10.58
N THR A 123 -12.63 -13.17 9.29
CA THR A 123 -12.47 -11.89 8.58
C THR A 123 -13.30 -10.78 9.23
N ALA A 124 -14.55 -11.03 9.62
CA ALA A 124 -15.42 -10.05 10.27
C ALA A 124 -14.83 -9.55 11.60
N VAL A 125 -14.30 -10.45 12.44
CA VAL A 125 -13.65 -10.08 13.72
C VAL A 125 -12.40 -9.24 13.48
N ARG A 126 -11.56 -9.63 12.52
CA ARG A 126 -10.37 -8.85 12.13
C ARG A 126 -10.74 -7.47 11.64
N TRP A 127 -11.76 -7.38 10.79
CA TRP A 127 -12.30 -6.13 10.29
C TRP A 127 -12.80 -5.23 11.42
N HIS A 128 -13.58 -5.76 12.37
CA HIS A 128 -14.05 -4.99 13.51
C HIS A 128 -12.89 -4.42 14.33
N ARG A 129 -11.91 -5.25 14.67
CA ARG A 129 -10.73 -4.81 15.43
C ARG A 129 -9.96 -3.70 14.71
N ALA A 130 -9.77 -3.85 13.40
CA ALA A 130 -9.12 -2.83 12.59
C ALA A 130 -9.96 -1.54 12.54
N ALA A 131 -11.27 -1.64 12.31
CA ALA A 131 -12.17 -0.49 12.19
C ALA A 131 -12.35 0.30 13.50
N SER A 132 -12.52 -0.39 14.63
CA SER A 132 -12.69 0.26 15.94
C SER A 132 -11.44 1.02 16.40
N GLY A 133 -10.25 0.62 15.93
CA GLY A 133 -8.99 1.30 16.25
C GLY A 133 -8.47 2.25 15.17
N ALA A 134 -8.93 2.13 13.91
CA ALA A 134 -8.31 2.83 12.78
C ALA A 134 -8.42 4.36 12.83
N ALA A 135 -9.55 4.91 13.31
CA ALA A 135 -9.73 6.36 13.38
C ALA A 135 -8.84 7.01 14.45
N GLU A 136 -8.78 6.39 15.63
CA GLU A 136 -7.87 6.79 16.71
C GLU A 136 -6.41 6.62 16.26
N LEU A 137 -6.09 5.51 15.61
CA LEU A 137 -4.76 5.21 15.11
C LEU A 137 -4.31 6.23 14.05
N SER A 138 -5.17 6.53 13.08
CA SER A 138 -4.88 7.53 12.03
C SER A 138 -4.63 8.91 12.64
N THR A 139 -5.37 9.27 13.68
CA THR A 139 -5.20 10.53 14.41
C THR A 139 -3.91 10.52 15.25
N ALA A 140 -3.61 9.41 15.92
CA ALA A 140 -2.36 9.22 16.66
C ALA A 140 -1.14 9.33 15.75
N ILE A 141 -1.17 8.70 14.57
CA ILE A 141 -0.09 8.78 13.58
C ILE A 141 0.10 10.21 13.07
N ARG A 142 -0.99 10.92 12.73
CA ARG A 142 -0.91 12.34 12.32
C ARG A 142 -0.29 13.20 13.41
N ARG A 143 -0.74 13.06 14.65
CA ARG A 143 -0.15 13.78 15.80
C ARG A 143 1.33 13.44 15.98
N ALA A 144 1.69 12.17 15.81
CA ALA A 144 3.06 11.71 15.91
C ALA A 144 3.94 12.37 14.83
N PHE A 145 3.45 12.47 13.59
CA PHE A 145 4.11 13.21 12.51
C PHE A 145 4.28 14.68 12.88
N ASP A 146 3.20 15.38 13.21
CA ASP A 146 3.23 16.82 13.50
C ASP A 146 4.24 17.16 14.62
N THR A 147 4.22 16.37 15.70
CA THR A 147 5.13 16.57 16.84
C THR A 147 6.59 16.31 16.44
N SER A 148 6.84 15.26 15.65
CA SER A 148 8.19 14.91 15.20
C SER A 148 8.79 15.93 14.23
N ILE A 149 7.98 16.48 13.31
CA ILE A 149 8.43 17.50 12.38
C ILE A 149 8.67 18.83 13.10
N ALA A 150 7.78 19.23 14.01
CA ALA A 150 8.01 20.41 14.85
C ALA A 150 9.32 20.29 15.66
N TYR A 151 9.63 19.09 16.15
CA TYR A 151 10.89 18.83 16.83
C TYR A 151 12.10 19.02 15.89
N LEU A 152 12.09 18.39 14.71
CA LEU A 152 13.16 18.54 13.73
C LEU A 152 13.34 20.01 13.31
N ASP A 153 12.25 20.72 13.02
CA ASP A 153 12.29 22.15 12.66
C ASP A 153 12.99 23.00 13.72
N SER A 154 12.68 22.75 15.00
CA SER A 154 13.28 23.47 16.13
C SER A 154 14.74 23.12 16.40
N HIS A 155 15.24 22.01 15.84
CA HIS A 155 16.63 21.55 15.97
C HIS A 155 17.43 21.65 14.66
N LEU A 156 16.94 22.48 13.72
CA LEU A 156 17.68 22.83 12.52
C LEU A 156 19.04 23.45 12.88
N SER A 157 20.10 22.90 12.29
CA SER A 157 21.46 23.45 12.37
C SER A 157 21.78 24.28 11.14
N THR A 158 22.52 25.38 11.33
CA THR A 158 22.98 26.23 10.22
C THR A 158 24.49 26.42 10.26
N GLU A 159 25.13 26.28 9.10
CA GLU A 159 26.58 26.42 8.94
C GLU A 159 26.88 27.06 7.59
N ASP A 160 27.55 28.22 7.58
CA ASP A 160 27.83 29.00 6.36
C ASP A 160 26.59 29.23 5.46
N GLY A 161 25.43 29.47 6.08
CA GLY A 161 24.16 29.66 5.37
C GLY A 161 23.50 28.37 4.86
N ARG A 162 24.14 27.21 5.02
CA ARG A 162 23.56 25.89 4.72
C ARG A 162 22.68 25.40 5.86
N TRP A 163 21.62 24.69 5.50
CA TRP A 163 20.65 24.11 6.43
C TRP A 163 20.84 22.60 6.50
N GLY A 164 20.77 22.04 7.71
CA GLY A 164 20.86 20.60 7.92
C GLY A 164 20.63 20.21 9.38
N TRP A 165 20.84 18.94 9.68
CA TRP A 165 20.66 18.39 11.02
C TRP A 165 21.90 17.65 11.49
N ASN A 166 22.26 17.85 12.75
CA ASN A 166 23.19 16.96 13.44
C ASN A 166 22.47 15.64 13.80
N GLN A 167 23.18 14.52 13.73
CA GLN A 167 22.63 13.21 14.12
C GLN A 167 22.02 13.21 15.52
N TRP A 168 22.66 13.89 16.46
CA TRP A 168 22.29 13.98 17.88
C TRP A 168 21.57 15.29 18.22
N GLN A 169 21.29 16.11 17.20
CA GLN A 169 20.46 17.30 17.30
C GLN A 169 20.97 18.33 18.34
N ASP A 170 22.30 18.41 18.50
CA ASP A 170 22.97 19.33 19.43
C ASP A 170 23.02 20.80 18.94
N GLY A 171 22.59 21.05 17.70
CA GLY A 171 22.56 22.36 17.06
C GLY A 171 23.94 22.90 16.65
N ARG A 172 25.02 22.13 16.81
CA ARG A 172 26.41 22.64 16.68
C ARG A 172 27.01 22.46 15.30
N SER A 173 26.51 21.52 14.50
CA SER A 173 27.06 21.21 13.18
C SER A 173 26.05 20.51 12.28
N ILE A 174 26.20 20.62 10.96
CA ILE A 174 25.40 19.83 10.02
C ILE A 174 26.02 18.45 9.79
N GLY A 175 25.21 17.39 9.87
CA GLY A 175 25.57 16.04 9.43
C GLY A 175 24.95 15.73 8.07
N ILE A 176 25.66 15.02 7.20
CA ILE A 176 25.19 14.74 5.82
C ILE A 176 24.10 13.66 5.81
N LEU A 177 24.40 12.49 6.35
CA LEU A 177 23.45 11.37 6.44
C LEU A 177 22.19 11.76 7.24
N SER A 178 22.37 12.36 8.42
CA SER A 178 21.26 12.87 9.24
C SER A 178 20.43 13.94 8.54
N THR A 179 21.04 14.78 7.69
CA THR A 179 20.28 15.74 6.88
C THR A 179 19.42 15.03 5.82
N ALA A 180 19.95 13.99 5.17
CA ALA A 180 19.17 13.21 4.21
C ALA A 180 17.99 12.50 4.90
N GLU A 181 18.20 11.91 6.07
CA GLU A 181 17.16 11.28 6.89
C GLU A 181 16.09 12.28 7.35
N ALA A 182 16.50 13.46 7.82
CA ALA A 182 15.57 14.52 8.19
C ALA A 182 14.74 14.98 6.99
N VAL A 183 15.34 15.21 5.82
CA VAL A 183 14.61 15.56 4.59
C VAL A 183 13.57 14.50 4.25
N LEU A 184 13.95 13.22 4.33
CA LEU A 184 13.03 12.11 4.08
C LEU A 184 11.91 12.08 5.13
N ALA A 185 12.20 12.27 6.42
CA ALA A 185 11.19 12.33 7.47
C ALA A 185 10.14 13.43 7.19
N HIS A 186 10.57 14.63 6.78
CA HIS A 186 9.66 15.72 6.38
C HIS A 186 8.77 15.31 5.20
N ILE A 187 9.37 14.79 4.12
CA ILE A 187 8.62 14.37 2.93
C ILE A 187 7.64 13.23 3.26
N HIS A 188 8.05 12.32 4.14
CA HIS A 188 7.26 11.14 4.53
C HIS A 188 6.09 11.51 5.45
N ALA A 189 6.26 12.50 6.30
CA ALA A 189 5.20 13.15 7.09
C ALA A 189 4.26 14.04 6.24
N GLY A 190 4.64 14.32 4.98
CA GLY A 190 3.85 15.16 4.07
C GLY A 190 4.19 16.66 4.12
N ALA A 191 5.25 17.04 4.84
CA ALA A 191 5.75 18.41 4.86
C ALA A 191 6.41 18.79 3.52
N ARG A 192 6.37 20.09 3.21
CA ARG A 192 6.99 20.71 2.02
C ARG A 192 7.54 22.08 2.39
N GLY A 193 8.41 22.64 1.54
CA GLY A 193 8.92 24.00 1.69
C GLY A 193 10.41 24.05 2.00
N GLU A 194 10.85 25.11 2.68
CA GLU A 194 12.28 25.41 2.85
C GLU A 194 13.05 24.34 3.64
N PHE A 195 12.39 23.68 4.61
CA PHE A 195 12.93 22.56 5.37
C PHE A 195 13.17 21.29 4.53
N VAL A 196 12.67 21.25 3.29
CA VAL A 196 13.00 20.20 2.31
C VAL A 196 13.98 20.75 1.28
N SER A 197 13.69 21.92 0.69
CA SER A 197 14.45 22.42 -0.46
C SER A 197 15.85 22.92 -0.09
N ARG A 198 16.03 23.65 1.02
CA ARG A 198 17.34 24.18 1.41
C ARG A 198 18.29 23.08 1.89
N PRO A 199 17.87 22.11 2.72
CA PRO A 199 18.74 21.00 3.07
C PRO A 199 19.07 20.09 1.87
N ALA A 200 18.14 19.90 0.93
CA ALA A 200 18.46 19.20 -0.32
C ALA A 200 19.57 19.92 -1.13
N GLN A 201 19.57 21.26 -1.17
CA GLN A 201 20.67 22.04 -1.76
C GLN A 201 21.98 21.87 -0.97
N THR A 202 21.91 21.81 0.36
CA THR A 202 23.07 21.48 1.21
C THR A 202 23.65 20.12 0.84
N LEU A 203 22.82 19.09 0.68
CA LEU A 203 23.28 17.75 0.27
C LEU A 203 24.01 17.83 -1.08
N ALA A 204 23.44 18.51 -2.07
CA ALA A 204 24.09 18.67 -3.38
C ALA A 204 25.44 19.41 -3.29
N ALA A 205 25.55 20.43 -2.43
CA ALA A 205 26.77 21.22 -2.24
C ALA A 205 27.86 20.49 -1.43
N GLU A 206 27.49 19.54 -0.58
CA GLU A 206 28.40 18.78 0.29
C GLU A 206 28.89 17.45 -0.33
N GLN A 207 28.53 17.19 -1.60
CA GLN A 207 29.03 16.04 -2.35
C GLN A 207 30.56 16.09 -2.49
N ASN A 208 31.21 14.95 -2.27
CA ASN A 208 32.65 14.84 -2.45
C ASN A 208 33.05 14.88 -3.94
N PRO A 209 34.31 15.21 -4.28
CA PRO A 209 34.78 15.23 -5.67
C PRO A 209 34.66 13.90 -6.41
N ASP A 210 34.67 12.77 -5.70
CA ASP A 210 34.48 11.42 -6.25
C ASP A 210 33.01 11.15 -6.65
N GLY A 211 32.07 12.02 -6.27
CA GLY A 211 30.64 11.87 -6.53
C GLY A 211 29.85 11.21 -5.41
N GLY A 212 30.51 10.68 -4.38
CA GLY A 212 29.84 10.10 -3.21
C GLY A 212 29.62 11.12 -2.08
N TRP A 213 29.05 10.63 -0.98
CA TRP A 213 28.86 11.41 0.25
C TRP A 213 29.46 10.71 1.46
N ARG A 214 30.12 11.50 2.32
CA ARG A 214 30.72 11.07 3.58
C ARG A 214 29.73 11.06 4.74
N VAL A 215 30.16 10.51 5.87
CA VAL A 215 29.58 10.80 7.20
C VAL A 215 30.46 11.84 7.87
N ARG A 216 29.89 12.99 8.25
CA ARG A 216 30.68 14.11 8.76
C ARG A 216 31.14 13.90 10.21
N SER A 217 30.21 13.77 11.17
CA SER A 217 30.50 13.99 12.59
C SER A 217 30.07 12.86 13.54
N SER A 218 29.74 11.68 13.01
CA SER A 218 29.12 10.59 13.79
C SER A 218 29.86 9.26 13.65
N LEU A 219 31.19 9.33 13.53
CA LEU A 219 32.07 8.18 13.40
C LEU A 219 32.86 7.92 14.68
N ILE A 220 33.18 6.65 14.93
CA ILE A 220 34.07 6.21 16.02
C ILE A 220 35.52 6.27 15.52
N GLY A 221 36.41 6.81 16.35
CA GLY A 221 37.86 6.85 16.08
C GLY A 221 38.33 8.11 15.35
N GLY A 222 37.43 8.94 14.82
CA GLY A 222 37.78 10.22 14.20
C GLY A 222 36.85 10.63 13.07
N MET A 223 37.20 11.72 12.39
CA MET A 223 36.48 12.22 11.21
C MET A 223 37.05 11.58 9.93
N SER A 224 36.20 11.24 8.97
CA SER A 224 36.64 10.79 7.64
C SER A 224 36.01 11.64 6.55
N SER A 225 36.79 11.90 5.49
CA SER A 225 36.31 12.53 4.26
C SER A 225 35.81 11.52 3.23
N LEU A 226 35.98 10.21 3.47
CA LEU A 226 35.63 9.17 2.52
C LEU A 226 34.12 9.07 2.33
N SER A 227 33.73 8.89 1.07
CA SER A 227 32.35 8.58 0.70
C SER A 227 31.99 7.15 1.12
N ILE A 228 30.76 6.95 1.57
CA ILE A 228 30.23 5.62 1.90
C ILE A 228 28.90 5.34 1.21
N THR A 229 28.60 4.06 1.02
CA THR A 229 27.40 3.58 0.29
C THR A 229 26.11 4.05 0.94
N GLU A 230 26.00 3.97 2.26
CA GLU A 230 24.79 4.29 3.01
C GLU A 230 24.47 5.79 2.93
N SER A 231 25.47 6.64 3.14
CA SER A 231 25.31 8.10 3.04
C SER A 231 24.98 8.52 1.61
N THR A 232 25.67 7.94 0.61
CA THR A 232 25.40 8.21 -0.81
C THR A 232 23.99 7.79 -1.22
N ALA A 233 23.55 6.59 -0.82
CA ALA A 233 22.22 6.08 -1.12
C ALA A 233 21.11 6.90 -0.43
N ALA A 234 21.32 7.31 0.83
CA ALA A 234 20.38 8.17 1.55
C ALA A 234 20.27 9.56 0.90
N CYS A 235 21.40 10.18 0.54
CA CYS A 235 21.42 11.48 -0.15
C CYS A 235 20.70 11.40 -1.51
N LEU A 236 20.97 10.37 -2.30
CA LEU A 236 20.30 10.15 -3.59
C LEU A 236 18.78 9.97 -3.42
N THR A 237 18.36 9.21 -2.40
CA THR A 237 16.94 9.00 -2.11
C THR A 237 16.27 10.30 -1.69
N ALA A 238 16.90 11.08 -0.79
CA ALA A 238 16.41 12.38 -0.34
C ALA A 238 16.31 13.39 -1.48
N LEU A 239 17.35 13.51 -2.32
CA LEU A 239 17.35 14.40 -3.49
C LEU A 239 16.20 14.03 -4.46
N ARG A 240 16.05 12.74 -4.78
CA ARG A 240 14.97 12.26 -5.64
C ARG A 240 13.59 12.60 -5.09
N GLU A 241 13.35 12.30 -3.81
CA GLU A 241 12.05 12.58 -3.18
C GLU A 241 11.80 14.08 -2.99
N ALA A 242 12.86 14.89 -2.90
CA ALA A 242 12.79 16.36 -2.91
C ALA A 242 12.55 16.95 -4.32
N GLY A 243 12.47 16.12 -5.36
CA GLY A 243 12.14 16.53 -6.73
C GLY A 243 13.34 16.76 -7.65
N TRP A 244 14.55 16.39 -7.23
CA TRP A 244 15.73 16.44 -8.10
C TRP A 244 15.70 15.31 -9.11
N SER A 245 16.19 15.60 -10.31
CA SER A 245 16.15 14.74 -11.48
C SER A 245 17.47 13.99 -11.68
N HIS A 246 17.42 12.93 -12.49
CA HIS A 246 18.62 12.20 -12.92
C HIS A 246 19.54 13.01 -13.84
N THR A 247 19.13 14.22 -14.27
CA THR A 247 19.96 15.15 -15.06
C THR A 247 20.72 16.15 -14.19
N ASP A 248 20.38 16.24 -12.90
CA ASP A 248 21.13 17.10 -11.97
C ASP A 248 22.51 16.51 -11.72
N SER A 249 23.54 17.37 -11.74
CA SER A 249 24.95 16.92 -11.64
C SER A 249 25.20 16.10 -10.38
N ALA A 250 24.66 16.52 -9.23
CA ALA A 250 24.86 15.81 -7.96
C ALA A 250 24.26 14.40 -8.03
N VAL A 251 23.03 14.28 -8.52
CA VAL A 251 22.34 13.00 -8.68
C VAL A 251 23.08 12.09 -9.65
N THR A 252 23.49 12.62 -10.81
CA THR A 252 24.21 11.86 -11.85
C THR A 252 25.51 11.27 -11.30
N LYS A 253 26.31 12.09 -10.61
CA LYS A 253 27.58 11.66 -10.00
C LYS A 253 27.39 10.63 -8.89
N GLY A 254 26.35 10.82 -8.06
CA GLY A 254 26.02 9.87 -7.01
C GLY A 254 25.63 8.50 -7.54
N ILE A 255 24.81 8.47 -8.59
CA ILE A 255 24.44 7.21 -9.25
C ILE A 255 25.68 6.53 -9.81
N ALA A 256 26.54 7.26 -10.52
CA ALA A 256 27.78 6.72 -11.08
C ALA A 256 28.69 6.16 -9.98
N TRP A 257 28.82 6.86 -8.85
CA TRP A 257 29.60 6.40 -7.70
C TRP A 257 29.05 5.06 -7.16
N LEU A 258 27.73 4.94 -6.95
CA LEU A 258 27.14 3.67 -6.51
C LEU A 258 27.35 2.53 -7.52
N GLU A 259 27.27 2.81 -8.81
CA GLU A 259 27.52 1.81 -9.86
C GLU A 259 28.99 1.37 -9.89
N GLU A 260 29.93 2.28 -9.66
CA GLU A 260 31.37 2.01 -9.58
C GLU A 260 31.74 1.23 -8.31
N GLN A 261 31.08 1.52 -7.17
CA GLN A 261 31.33 0.83 -5.90
C GLN A 261 30.69 -0.56 -5.82
N GLN A 262 29.89 -0.98 -6.80
CA GLN A 262 29.32 -2.33 -6.79
C GLN A 262 30.42 -3.37 -7.00
N ARG A 263 30.45 -4.37 -6.11
CA ARG A 263 31.49 -5.40 -6.14
C ARG A 263 31.22 -6.46 -7.22
N PRO A 264 32.23 -7.25 -7.61
CA PRO A 264 32.06 -8.33 -8.58
C PRO A 264 31.02 -9.39 -8.19
N ASP A 265 30.77 -9.58 -6.88
CA ASP A 265 29.73 -10.49 -6.38
C ASP A 265 28.30 -9.91 -6.51
N GLY A 266 28.18 -8.64 -6.92
CA GLY A 266 26.92 -7.92 -7.08
C GLY A 266 26.46 -7.16 -5.84
N GLY A 267 27.12 -7.31 -4.69
CA GLY A 267 26.79 -6.58 -3.47
C GLY A 267 27.56 -5.26 -3.33
N TRP A 268 27.32 -4.58 -2.22
CA TRP A 268 28.04 -3.37 -1.80
C TRP A 268 28.55 -3.52 -0.37
N ALA A 269 29.69 -2.87 -0.12
CA ALA A 269 30.20 -2.63 1.23
C ALA A 269 30.01 -1.16 1.61
N SER A 270 30.30 -0.80 2.87
CA SER A 270 30.17 0.60 3.30
C SER A 270 31.20 1.51 2.64
N SER A 271 32.48 1.09 2.55
CA SER A 271 33.54 1.88 1.92
C SER A 271 34.36 1.06 0.91
N ALA A 272 35.09 1.78 0.04
CA ALA A 272 35.82 1.22 -1.09
C ALA A 272 37.00 0.30 -0.71
N GLU A 273 37.52 0.41 0.52
CA GLU A 273 38.71 -0.33 0.95
C GLU A 273 38.34 -1.66 1.65
N ASP A 274 38.75 -2.78 1.03
CA ASP A 274 38.87 -4.13 1.60
C ASP A 274 37.72 -4.68 2.47
N SER A 275 36.49 -4.25 2.20
CA SER A 275 35.31 -4.74 2.94
C SER A 275 34.43 -5.63 2.08
N GLN A 276 34.04 -6.79 2.64
CA GLN A 276 33.08 -7.72 2.03
C GLN A 276 31.74 -7.04 1.79
N SER A 277 31.01 -7.48 0.76
CA SER A 277 29.63 -7.02 0.55
C SER A 277 28.79 -7.33 1.80
N MET A 278 27.93 -6.40 2.22
CA MET A 278 27.14 -6.48 3.45
C MET A 278 25.67 -6.17 3.16
N VAL A 279 24.76 -6.69 3.99
CA VAL A 279 23.32 -6.60 3.71
C VAL A 279 22.85 -5.15 3.73
N PHE A 280 23.19 -4.38 4.76
CA PHE A 280 22.71 -3.00 4.88
C PHE A 280 23.16 -2.08 3.72
N PRO A 281 24.44 -1.93 3.37
CA PRO A 281 24.84 -1.11 2.23
C PRO A 281 24.26 -1.62 0.90
N THR A 282 24.16 -2.95 0.70
CA THR A 282 23.55 -3.53 -0.51
C THR A 282 22.07 -3.15 -0.64
N THR A 283 21.30 -3.28 0.44
CA THR A 283 19.88 -2.88 0.44
C THR A 283 19.69 -1.38 0.21
N ALA A 284 20.56 -0.54 0.79
CA ALA A 284 20.54 0.90 0.57
C ALA A 284 20.81 1.26 -0.90
N ALA A 285 21.86 0.68 -1.50
CA ALA A 285 22.21 0.89 -2.91
C ALA A 285 21.08 0.44 -3.84
N ILE A 286 20.51 -0.75 -3.62
CA ILE A 286 19.38 -1.27 -4.42
C ILE A 286 18.19 -0.31 -4.36
N ARG A 287 17.79 0.15 -3.18
CA ARG A 287 16.65 1.06 -3.01
C ARG A 287 16.85 2.38 -3.75
N ALA A 288 18.05 2.97 -3.65
CA ALA A 288 18.38 4.20 -4.35
C ALA A 288 18.40 3.99 -5.87
N LEU A 289 19.13 2.98 -6.36
CA LEU A 289 19.31 2.70 -7.79
C LEU A 289 18.03 2.24 -8.50
N ALA A 290 17.19 1.46 -7.83
CA ALA A 290 15.85 1.12 -8.31
C ALA A 290 14.99 2.36 -8.51
N GLY A 291 15.14 3.36 -7.62
CA GLY A 291 14.49 4.65 -7.72
C GLY A 291 14.85 5.47 -8.96
N PHE A 292 15.99 5.16 -9.61
CA PHE A 292 16.48 5.76 -10.85
C PHE A 292 16.49 4.78 -12.04
N ASN A 293 15.81 3.64 -11.93
CA ASN A 293 15.71 2.61 -12.97
C ASN A 293 17.06 2.07 -13.46
N ARG A 294 18.05 1.90 -12.56
CA ARG A 294 19.35 1.29 -12.89
C ARG A 294 19.29 -0.23 -12.84
N VAL A 295 18.60 -0.81 -13.82
CA VAL A 295 18.18 -2.22 -13.85
C VAL A 295 19.34 -3.20 -13.67
N ASP A 296 20.47 -3.00 -14.34
CA ASP A 296 21.58 -3.96 -14.32
C ASP A 296 22.23 -4.09 -12.93
N SER A 297 22.56 -2.96 -12.31
CA SER A 297 23.15 -2.93 -10.96
C SER A 297 22.15 -3.45 -9.92
N VAL A 298 20.87 -3.09 -10.05
CA VAL A 298 19.79 -3.59 -9.20
C VAL A 298 19.65 -5.10 -9.32
N SER A 299 19.67 -5.65 -10.53
CA SER A 299 19.54 -7.09 -10.77
C SER A 299 20.66 -7.89 -10.11
N ARG A 300 21.91 -7.43 -10.24
CA ARG A 300 23.06 -8.03 -9.55
C ARG A 300 22.93 -7.96 -8.03
N GLY A 301 22.49 -6.82 -7.49
CA GLY A 301 22.24 -6.66 -6.06
C GLY A 301 21.15 -7.59 -5.52
N VAL A 302 20.04 -7.72 -6.26
CA VAL A 302 18.96 -8.65 -5.93
C VAL A 302 19.46 -10.10 -5.94
N SER A 303 20.27 -10.48 -6.93
CA SER A 303 20.90 -11.80 -6.96
C SER A 303 21.76 -12.04 -5.72
N TRP A 304 22.60 -11.07 -5.36
CA TRP A 304 23.43 -11.14 -4.15
C TRP A 304 22.59 -11.29 -2.88
N LEU A 305 21.51 -10.51 -2.72
CA LEU A 305 20.63 -10.60 -1.54
C LEU A 305 19.99 -11.98 -1.38
N ARG A 306 19.53 -12.59 -2.48
CA ARG A 306 18.96 -13.95 -2.44
C ARG A 306 20.00 -14.98 -2.00
N HIS A 307 21.27 -14.82 -2.39
CA HIS A 307 22.35 -15.70 -1.93
C HIS A 307 22.74 -15.45 -0.46
N ALA A 308 22.58 -14.22 0.01
CA ALA A 308 22.89 -13.83 1.39
C ALA A 308 21.82 -14.26 2.42
N GLN A 309 20.64 -14.73 1.99
CA GLN A 309 19.55 -15.15 2.87
C GLN A 309 19.95 -16.39 3.68
N CYS A 310 19.67 -16.36 4.99
CA CYS A 310 19.95 -17.45 5.90
C CYS A 310 18.93 -18.61 5.75
N PRO A 311 19.26 -19.83 6.20
CA PRO A 311 18.33 -20.97 6.15
C PRO A 311 17.03 -20.79 6.94
N ASP A 312 17.00 -19.88 7.92
CA ASP A 312 15.82 -19.51 8.70
C ASP A 312 14.90 -18.50 7.98
N GLY A 313 15.21 -18.15 6.72
CA GLY A 313 14.44 -17.19 5.92
C GLY A 313 14.80 -15.72 6.17
N GLY A 314 15.57 -15.40 7.20
CA GLY A 314 15.97 -14.04 7.51
C GLY A 314 17.31 -13.61 6.87
N TRP A 315 17.73 -12.39 7.20
CA TRP A 315 19.06 -11.86 6.87
C TRP A 315 19.77 -11.36 8.12
N GLY A 316 21.10 -11.51 8.15
CA GLY A 316 21.97 -10.89 9.14
C GLY A 316 22.77 -9.71 8.58
N ALA A 317 23.72 -9.19 9.36
CA ALA A 317 24.58 -8.07 8.93
C ALA A 317 25.53 -8.41 7.78
N SER A 318 25.99 -9.66 7.73
CA SER A 318 27.01 -10.16 6.81
C SER A 318 26.40 -11.17 5.82
N PRO A 319 27.11 -11.53 4.73
CA PRO A 319 26.68 -12.61 3.85
C PRO A 319 26.42 -13.91 4.62
N ARG A 320 25.60 -14.80 4.04
CA ARG A 320 25.27 -16.11 4.61
C ARG A 320 26.54 -16.83 5.09
N ALA A 321 26.71 -16.93 6.41
CA ALA A 321 27.76 -17.74 6.99
C ALA A 321 27.42 -19.22 6.72
N THR A 322 28.41 -20.00 6.29
CA THR A 322 28.27 -21.46 6.20
C THR A 322 28.18 -22.12 7.57
N ASP A 323 28.50 -21.37 8.64
CA ASP A 323 28.38 -21.78 10.04
C ASP A 323 27.25 -21.02 10.73
N SER A 324 26.50 -21.74 11.56
CA SER A 324 25.35 -21.34 12.38
C SER A 324 25.63 -20.25 13.43
N ALA A 325 26.69 -19.45 13.27
CA ALA A 325 27.23 -18.54 14.28
C ALA A 325 26.75 -17.09 14.17
N ARG A 326 25.99 -16.71 13.13
CA ARG A 326 25.39 -15.36 13.03
C ARG A 326 23.91 -15.47 12.69
N PRO A 327 23.01 -15.28 13.68
CA PRO A 327 21.59 -15.39 13.44
C PRO A 327 21.11 -14.24 12.55
N SER A 328 20.05 -14.50 11.79
CA SER A 328 19.25 -13.45 11.17
C SER A 328 18.78 -12.46 12.23
N SER A 329 18.47 -11.23 11.80
CA SER A 329 17.91 -10.21 12.67
C SER A 329 16.74 -9.52 11.98
N PRO A 330 15.66 -9.19 12.73
CA PRO A 330 14.49 -8.54 12.14
C PRO A 330 14.80 -7.25 11.38
N ALA A 331 15.78 -6.45 11.82
CA ALA A 331 16.17 -5.23 11.12
C ALA A 331 16.72 -5.50 9.71
N TYR A 332 17.71 -6.41 9.60
CA TYR A 332 18.32 -6.78 8.32
C TYR A 332 17.34 -7.51 7.40
N THR A 333 16.49 -8.38 7.95
CA THR A 333 15.38 -8.99 7.21
C THR A 333 14.43 -7.91 6.66
N GLY A 334 14.05 -6.93 7.47
CA GLY A 334 13.23 -5.80 7.04
C GLY A 334 13.89 -5.00 5.90
N TYR A 335 15.17 -4.63 6.02
CA TYR A 335 15.89 -3.95 4.94
C TYR A 335 15.92 -4.76 3.64
N ALA A 336 16.16 -6.08 3.73
CA ALA A 336 16.24 -6.97 2.57
C ALA A 336 14.90 -7.06 1.82
N ILE A 337 13.79 -7.29 2.54
CA ILE A 337 12.45 -7.34 1.95
C ILE A 337 12.11 -6.01 1.26
N VAL A 338 12.33 -4.88 1.95
CA VAL A 338 12.05 -3.55 1.38
C VAL A 338 12.88 -3.32 0.11
N ALA A 339 14.14 -3.74 0.08
CA ALA A 339 14.98 -3.62 -1.12
C ALA A 339 14.53 -4.52 -2.28
N LEU A 340 14.16 -5.77 -2.00
CA LEU A 340 13.63 -6.70 -3.00
C LEU A 340 12.33 -6.18 -3.64
N LEU A 341 11.41 -5.65 -2.83
CA LEU A 341 10.16 -5.06 -3.29
C LEU A 341 10.38 -3.73 -4.03
N ALA A 342 11.31 -2.88 -3.56
CA ALA A 342 11.71 -1.67 -4.29
C ALA A 342 12.32 -1.99 -5.67
N ALA A 343 13.02 -3.12 -5.79
CA ALA A 343 13.52 -3.68 -7.04
C ALA A 343 12.43 -4.35 -7.91
N ARG A 344 11.15 -4.24 -7.53
CA ARG A 344 9.98 -4.82 -8.20
C ARG A 344 9.98 -6.36 -8.22
N SER A 345 10.61 -7.00 -7.24
CA SER A 345 10.33 -8.42 -6.99
C SER A 345 8.87 -8.56 -6.57
N PRO A 346 8.14 -9.59 -7.04
CA PRO A 346 6.76 -9.79 -6.64
C PRO A 346 6.67 -10.12 -5.14
N GLU A 347 5.53 -9.80 -4.52
CA GLU A 347 5.25 -10.17 -3.13
C GLU A 347 5.30 -11.70 -2.90
N THR A 348 5.07 -12.48 -3.97
CA THR A 348 5.18 -13.95 -3.98
C THR A 348 6.59 -14.48 -4.22
N ASP A 349 7.61 -13.62 -4.30
CA ASP A 349 9.01 -14.05 -4.37
C ASP A 349 9.37 -14.89 -3.14
N THR A 350 9.94 -16.06 -3.35
CA THR A 350 10.23 -17.02 -2.26
C THR A 350 11.12 -16.42 -1.18
N ALA A 351 12.05 -15.52 -1.55
CA ALA A 351 12.90 -14.85 -0.57
C ALA A 351 12.10 -13.84 0.26
N VAL A 352 11.19 -13.10 -0.37
CA VAL A 352 10.29 -12.16 0.32
C VAL A 352 9.37 -12.91 1.29
N VAL A 353 8.72 -13.98 0.82
CA VAL A 353 7.81 -14.80 1.63
C VAL A 353 8.53 -15.37 2.85
N ALA A 354 9.70 -16.01 2.66
CA ALA A 354 10.46 -16.56 3.77
C ALA A 354 10.94 -15.49 4.77
N GLY A 355 11.26 -14.28 4.28
CA GLY A 355 11.58 -13.15 5.15
C GLY A 355 10.38 -12.67 5.96
N CYS A 356 9.20 -12.60 5.35
CA CYS A 356 7.95 -12.27 6.05
C CYS A 356 7.61 -13.31 7.11
N ASP A 357 7.73 -14.60 6.79
CA ASP A 357 7.53 -15.70 7.73
C ASP A 357 8.48 -15.55 8.94
N TYR A 358 9.76 -15.28 8.71
CA TYR A 358 10.73 -14.99 9.76
C TYR A 358 10.30 -13.80 10.66
N LEU A 359 9.84 -12.69 10.06
CA LEU A 359 9.38 -11.53 10.83
C LEU A 359 8.13 -11.83 11.66
N VAL A 360 7.19 -12.61 11.12
CA VAL A 360 5.98 -13.03 11.84
C VAL A 360 6.33 -13.97 12.98
N GLU A 361 7.23 -14.93 12.76
CA GLU A 361 7.66 -15.89 13.79
C GLU A 361 8.47 -15.24 14.92
N THR A 362 9.25 -14.20 14.62
CA THR A 362 10.08 -13.49 15.61
C THR A 362 9.36 -12.35 16.32
N PHE A 363 8.09 -12.09 16.00
CA PHE A 363 7.29 -11.05 16.62
C PHE A 363 6.84 -11.42 18.04
N ASP A 364 7.11 -10.55 19.01
CA ASP A 364 6.63 -10.69 20.39
C ASP A 364 5.85 -9.46 20.86
N ALA A 365 4.52 -9.56 20.84
CA ALA A 365 3.61 -8.48 21.25
C ALA A 365 3.77 -8.04 22.71
N LEU A 366 4.38 -8.86 23.58
CA LEU A 366 4.53 -8.58 25.01
C LEU A 366 5.71 -7.66 25.29
N ARG A 367 6.68 -7.58 24.38
CA ARG A 367 7.85 -6.70 24.52
C ARG A 367 7.52 -5.25 24.21
N GLU A 368 8.30 -4.33 24.77
CA GLU A 368 8.24 -2.90 24.43
C GLU A 368 8.61 -2.71 22.94
N GLU A 369 9.66 -3.40 22.49
CA GLU A 369 10.02 -3.57 21.09
C GLU A 369 9.67 -4.99 20.63
N PRO A 370 8.65 -5.16 19.77
CA PRO A 370 8.21 -6.48 19.32
C PRO A 370 9.21 -7.21 18.44
N TRP A 371 10.12 -6.47 17.82
CA TRP A 371 11.29 -6.99 17.14
C TRP A 371 12.54 -6.37 17.77
N GLU A 372 13.50 -7.21 18.13
CA GLU A 372 14.71 -6.76 18.80
C GLU A 372 15.61 -5.94 17.86
N SER A 373 15.92 -4.71 18.28
CA SER A 373 16.89 -3.85 17.61
C SER A 373 18.31 -4.39 17.72
N THR A 374 19.16 -4.08 16.76
CA THR A 374 20.53 -4.64 16.69
C THR A 374 21.58 -3.57 16.40
N THR A 375 22.85 -3.89 16.64
CA THR A 375 23.98 -3.02 16.34
C THR A 375 25.03 -3.74 15.50
N ALA A 376 25.75 -2.99 14.66
CA ALA A 376 26.86 -3.49 13.89
C ALA A 376 27.93 -2.40 13.70
N ASN A 377 29.19 -2.80 13.86
CA ASN A 377 30.32 -1.90 13.69
C ASN A 377 31.02 -2.15 12.35
N THR A 378 30.94 -1.19 11.42
CA THR A 378 31.52 -1.33 10.09
C THR A 378 32.72 -0.39 9.91
N PRO A 379 33.86 -0.86 9.37
CA PRO A 379 34.95 0.03 9.00
C PRO A 379 34.50 1.06 7.95
N VAL A 380 34.95 2.32 8.12
CA VAL A 380 34.72 3.40 7.15
C VAL A 380 36.04 3.83 6.52
N ASP A 381 37.07 4.03 7.36
CA ASP A 381 38.44 4.32 6.94
C ASP A 381 39.37 3.33 7.68
N PRO A 382 39.62 2.14 7.09
CA PRO A 382 40.44 1.11 7.71
C PRO A 382 41.86 1.61 7.99
N GLY A 383 42.44 2.42 7.09
CA GLY A 383 43.77 3.01 7.24
C GLY A 383 43.91 3.92 8.47
N ARG A 384 42.80 4.50 8.95
CA ARG A 384 42.76 5.34 10.17
C ARG A 384 42.00 4.70 11.33
N SER A 385 41.60 3.43 11.22
CA SER A 385 40.78 2.73 12.21
C SER A 385 39.46 3.45 12.55
N ILE A 386 38.89 4.19 11.59
CA ILE A 386 37.62 4.91 11.77
C ILE A 386 36.48 3.99 11.38
N ARG A 387 35.42 3.97 12.20
CA ARG A 387 34.29 3.05 12.09
C ARG A 387 32.96 3.76 12.22
N MET A 388 31.92 3.13 11.70
CA MET A 388 30.53 3.49 11.93
C MET A 388 29.90 2.47 12.89
N ASP A 389 29.27 2.95 13.96
CA ASP A 389 28.41 2.15 14.85
C ASP A 389 26.97 2.28 14.36
N TYR A 390 26.58 1.35 13.48
CA TYR A 390 25.20 1.29 13.02
C TYR A 390 24.31 0.69 14.10
N ARG A 391 23.23 1.40 14.40
CA ARG A 391 22.17 0.99 15.31
C ARG A 391 20.90 0.91 14.49
N HIS A 392 20.28 -0.25 14.47
CA HIS A 392 19.13 -0.53 13.61
C HIS A 392 17.89 -0.75 14.46
N PHE A 393 16.92 0.15 14.30
CA PHE A 393 15.63 0.04 14.96
C PHE A 393 14.74 -0.91 14.20
N ALA A 394 14.59 -2.13 14.72
CA ALA A 394 13.98 -3.23 13.98
C ALA A 394 12.49 -3.02 13.68
N THR A 395 11.73 -2.54 14.67
CA THR A 395 10.26 -2.44 14.57
C THR A 395 9.78 -1.64 13.34
N PRO A 396 10.28 -0.42 13.05
CA PRO A 396 9.89 0.28 11.84
C PRO A 396 10.21 -0.47 10.54
N TRP A 397 11.37 -1.12 10.44
CA TRP A 397 11.77 -1.84 9.23
C TRP A 397 10.96 -3.12 9.02
N ALA A 398 10.63 -3.84 10.09
CA ALA A 398 9.74 -5.00 10.04
C ALA A 398 8.33 -4.60 9.60
N LEU A 399 7.76 -3.53 10.18
CA LEU A 399 6.46 -3.00 9.77
C LEU A 399 6.46 -2.55 8.31
N THR A 400 7.49 -1.82 7.88
CA THR A 400 7.62 -1.36 6.49
C THR A 400 7.67 -2.55 5.53
N ALA A 401 8.45 -3.58 5.87
CA ALA A 401 8.57 -4.80 5.07
C ALA A 401 7.24 -5.55 4.96
N LEU A 402 6.61 -5.86 6.09
CA LEU A 402 5.32 -6.58 6.13
C LEU A 402 4.23 -5.81 5.37
N SER A 403 4.12 -4.50 5.58
CA SER A 403 3.12 -3.68 4.89
C SER A 403 3.36 -3.56 3.38
N LEU A 404 4.61 -3.50 2.92
CA LEU A 404 4.90 -3.55 1.49
C LEU A 404 4.68 -4.92 0.87
N ALA A 405 4.81 -5.99 1.67
CA ALA A 405 4.58 -7.38 1.26
C ALA A 405 3.09 -7.80 1.32
N GLY A 406 2.19 -6.89 1.69
CA GLY A 406 0.74 -7.12 1.65
C GLY A 406 0.06 -7.37 3.00
N HIS A 407 0.81 -7.39 4.11
CA HIS A 407 0.22 -7.49 5.45
C HIS A 407 -0.40 -6.15 5.89
N ASP A 408 -1.56 -6.18 6.55
CA ASP A 408 -2.31 -4.96 6.91
C ASP A 408 -2.77 -4.94 8.38
N LEU A 409 -3.40 -3.84 8.78
CA LEU A 409 -3.89 -3.56 10.15
C LEU A 409 -4.98 -4.53 10.65
N ASP A 410 -5.50 -5.41 9.80
CA ASP A 410 -6.39 -6.51 10.20
C ASP A 410 -5.61 -7.72 10.75
N GLU A 411 -4.29 -7.76 10.54
CA GLU A 411 -3.37 -8.72 11.14
C GLU A 411 -2.78 -8.18 12.45
N ALA A 412 -2.79 -9.02 13.49
CA ALA A 412 -2.31 -8.65 14.82
C ALA A 412 -0.85 -8.20 14.83
N VAL A 413 0.01 -8.85 14.04
CA VAL A 413 1.44 -8.50 13.91
C VAL A 413 1.65 -7.05 13.47
N VAL A 414 0.86 -6.57 12.50
CA VAL A 414 0.96 -5.19 12.01
C VAL A 414 0.29 -4.22 12.99
N LEU A 415 -0.93 -4.52 13.44
CA LEU A 415 -1.68 -3.64 14.34
C LEU A 415 -0.97 -3.41 15.67
N ASP A 416 -0.52 -4.49 16.32
CA ASP A 416 0.16 -4.41 17.60
C ASP A 416 1.58 -3.86 17.43
N GLY A 417 2.27 -4.19 16.33
CA GLY A 417 3.55 -3.58 15.97
C GLY A 417 3.44 -2.05 15.82
N VAL A 418 2.40 -1.56 15.16
CA VAL A 418 2.14 -0.11 15.01
C VAL A 418 1.83 0.55 16.35
N ARG A 419 1.00 -0.07 17.19
CA ARG A 419 0.71 0.43 18.55
C ARG A 419 1.97 0.54 19.39
N ARG A 420 2.84 -0.47 19.32
CA ARG A 420 4.13 -0.50 20.02
C ARG A 420 5.09 0.56 19.48
N LEU A 421 5.16 0.74 18.17
CA LEU A 421 5.95 1.79 17.56
C LEU A 421 5.48 3.19 18.01
N LEU A 422 4.17 3.44 18.06
CA LEU A 422 3.64 4.71 18.58
C LEU A 422 3.94 4.90 20.07
N ALA A 423 3.87 3.83 20.88
CA ALA A 423 4.19 3.88 22.30
C ALA A 423 5.68 4.18 22.58
N LEU A 424 6.58 3.87 21.64
CA LEU A 424 8.01 4.19 21.72
C LEU A 424 8.32 5.67 21.43
N GLN A 425 7.35 6.44 20.91
CA GLN A 425 7.54 7.88 20.69
C GLN A 425 7.74 8.60 22.03
N GLN A 426 8.76 9.44 22.09
CA GLN A 426 9.07 10.28 23.23
C GLN A 426 8.13 11.50 23.28
N PRO A 427 7.93 12.13 24.45
CA PRO A 427 7.05 13.30 24.60
C PRO A 427 7.42 14.48 23.69
N ASN A 428 8.70 14.59 23.30
CA ASN A 428 9.20 15.62 22.39
C ASN A 428 8.97 15.29 20.90
N GLY A 429 8.38 14.14 20.56
CA GLY A 429 8.09 13.72 19.19
C GLY A 429 9.15 12.82 18.54
N THR A 430 10.30 12.61 19.20
CA THR A 430 11.36 11.73 18.67
C THR A 430 11.10 10.26 18.97
N TRP A 431 11.84 9.37 18.31
CA TRP A 431 11.83 7.94 18.64
C TRP A 431 13.14 7.48 19.24
N ARG A 432 13.02 6.45 20.08
CA ARG A 432 14.14 5.74 20.68
C ARG A 432 13.89 4.24 20.60
N CYS A 433 14.96 3.47 20.73
CA CYS A 433 14.92 2.03 20.92
C CYS A 433 16.02 1.58 21.90
N SER A 434 16.03 0.30 22.25
CA SER A 434 16.95 -0.36 23.19
C SER A 434 18.42 -0.13 22.88
N VAL A 435 18.76 0.15 21.63
CA VAL A 435 20.14 0.42 21.21
C VAL A 435 20.48 1.92 21.14
N THR A 436 19.54 2.83 21.47
CA THR A 436 19.79 4.29 21.52
C THR A 436 20.20 4.76 22.90
N ALA A 437 20.94 5.89 22.96
CA ALA A 437 21.23 6.54 24.23
C ALA A 437 19.97 7.24 24.76
N PRO A 438 19.63 7.15 26.07
CA PRO A 438 18.38 7.67 26.63
C PRO A 438 18.11 9.15 26.37
N ASP A 439 19.17 9.98 26.42
CA ASP A 439 19.06 11.44 26.39
C ASP A 439 19.46 12.06 25.04
N SER A 440 19.69 11.23 24.01
CA SER A 440 20.16 11.70 22.71
C SER A 440 19.37 11.01 21.58
N PRO A 441 18.15 11.50 21.29
CA PRO A 441 17.32 10.91 20.25
C PRO A 441 17.95 11.16 18.87
N PRO A 442 18.26 10.10 18.11
CA PRO A 442 18.87 10.27 16.81
C PRO A 442 17.84 10.58 15.73
N VAL A 443 18.25 11.36 14.73
CA VAL A 443 17.41 11.66 13.54
C VAL A 443 16.97 10.37 12.82
N TRP A 444 17.85 9.37 12.72
CA TRP A 444 17.58 8.12 12.00
C TRP A 444 16.39 7.35 12.60
N ALA A 445 16.20 7.37 13.92
CA ALA A 445 15.12 6.65 14.57
C ALA A 445 13.76 7.29 14.27
N THR A 446 13.71 8.62 14.25
CA THR A 446 12.53 9.39 13.86
C THR A 446 12.19 9.16 12.39
N HIS A 447 13.19 9.21 11.50
CA HIS A 447 12.99 8.90 10.08
C HIS A 447 12.38 7.50 9.89
N ASP A 448 12.98 6.48 10.51
CA ASP A 448 12.54 5.10 10.35
C ASP A 448 11.10 4.91 10.82
N ALA A 449 10.74 5.47 11.98
CA ALA A 449 9.38 5.42 12.51
C ALA A 449 8.36 6.14 11.59
N VAL A 450 8.70 7.33 11.09
CA VAL A 450 7.84 8.09 10.17
C VAL A 450 7.64 7.34 8.85
N LEU A 451 8.70 6.75 8.29
CA LEU A 451 8.64 5.91 7.10
C LEU A 451 7.69 4.73 7.31
N ALA A 452 7.81 4.01 8.42
CA ALA A 452 6.99 2.84 8.73
C ALA A 452 5.51 3.21 8.86
N LEU A 453 5.18 4.22 9.67
CA LEU A 453 3.80 4.65 9.89
C LEU A 453 3.16 5.20 8.60
N ARG A 454 3.91 5.93 7.76
CA ARG A 454 3.44 6.37 6.43
C ARG A 454 3.16 5.17 5.53
N THR A 455 4.03 4.16 5.55
CA THR A 455 3.91 2.96 4.73
C THR A 455 2.69 2.15 5.15
N VAL A 456 2.50 1.94 6.45
CA VAL A 456 1.30 1.32 7.01
C VAL A 456 0.06 2.08 6.57
N LEU A 457 -0.02 3.40 6.76
CA LEU A 457 -1.19 4.19 6.34
C LEU A 457 -1.50 4.04 4.85
N ARG A 458 -0.48 3.94 3.98
CA ARG A 458 -0.64 3.72 2.54
C ARG A 458 -1.01 2.29 2.16
N ALA A 459 -0.52 1.30 2.90
CA ALA A 459 -0.92 -0.09 2.70
C ALA A 459 -2.38 -0.26 3.14
N SER A 460 -2.72 0.29 4.30
CA SER A 460 -4.07 0.31 4.85
C SER A 460 -5.08 1.07 4.02
N THR A 461 -4.70 2.00 3.14
CA THR A 461 -5.66 2.54 2.15
C THR A 461 -6.05 1.53 1.07
N ARG A 462 -5.42 0.36 1.00
CA ARG A 462 -5.87 -0.74 0.12
C ARG A 462 -6.99 -1.55 0.76
N THR A 463 -6.99 -1.68 2.09
CA THR A 463 -7.89 -2.58 2.84
C THR A 463 -8.89 -1.83 3.71
N LEU A 464 -8.49 -0.71 4.33
CA LEU A 464 -9.30 0.13 5.23
C LEU A 464 -9.88 1.40 4.59
N VAL A 465 -9.41 1.88 3.44
CA VAL A 465 -10.16 2.93 2.69
C VAL A 465 -11.45 2.35 2.11
N PRO A 466 -11.53 1.08 1.65
CA PRO A 466 -12.81 0.38 1.51
C PRO A 466 -13.55 0.14 2.84
N VAL A 467 -13.17 0.78 3.96
CA VAL A 467 -13.88 0.72 5.25
C VAL A 467 -14.20 2.12 5.78
N ALA A 468 -13.24 3.05 5.77
CA ALA A 468 -13.41 4.43 6.21
C ALA A 468 -13.85 5.37 5.07
N VAL A 469 -13.46 5.08 3.83
CA VAL A 469 -13.94 5.77 2.63
C VAL A 469 -15.10 4.99 2.00
N ASP A 470 -15.35 3.71 2.32
CA ASP A 470 -16.54 2.96 1.87
C ASP A 470 -17.85 3.56 2.36
N GLN A 471 -17.86 4.10 3.59
CA GLN A 471 -19.01 4.80 4.12
C GLN A 471 -19.40 6.02 3.25
N TYR A 472 -18.48 6.53 2.41
CA TYR A 472 -18.71 7.64 1.49
C TYR A 472 -18.64 7.27 -0.02
N VAL A 473 -17.82 6.30 -0.43
CA VAL A 473 -17.56 5.94 -1.84
C VAL A 473 -18.43 4.78 -2.32
N GLN A 474 -18.95 3.89 -1.46
CA GLN A 474 -19.97 2.92 -1.89
C GLN A 474 -21.31 3.59 -2.18
N GLN A 475 -21.59 4.71 -1.50
CA GLN A 475 -22.76 5.52 -1.75
C GLN A 475 -22.75 6.10 -3.17
N ASP A 476 -21.58 6.54 -3.66
CA ASP A 476 -21.41 7.04 -5.03
C ASP A 476 -21.25 5.92 -6.08
N ARG A 477 -20.52 4.83 -5.78
CA ARG A 477 -20.15 3.83 -6.80
C ARG A 477 -21.25 2.81 -7.10
N ARG A 478 -22.08 2.44 -6.11
CA ARG A 478 -23.21 1.50 -6.32
C ARG A 478 -24.41 2.16 -6.99
N VAL A 479 -24.64 3.45 -6.72
CA VAL A 479 -25.62 4.26 -7.47
C VAL A 479 -25.18 4.38 -8.94
N MET A 480 -23.88 4.58 -9.20
CA MET A 480 -23.33 4.70 -10.55
C MET A 480 -23.36 3.37 -11.33
N GLN A 481 -22.99 2.23 -10.71
CA GLN A 481 -22.97 0.92 -11.38
C GLN A 481 -24.37 0.31 -11.57
N ALA A 482 -25.31 0.54 -10.65
CA ALA A 482 -26.69 0.08 -10.82
C ALA A 482 -27.44 0.86 -11.91
N HIS A 483 -27.12 2.14 -12.13
CA HIS A 483 -27.65 2.91 -13.26
C HIS A 483 -27.03 2.53 -14.61
N LEU A 484 -25.72 2.28 -14.66
CA LEU A 484 -25.05 1.93 -15.92
C LEU A 484 -25.39 0.51 -16.42
N GLY A 485 -25.64 -0.45 -15.52
CA GLY A 485 -25.98 -1.83 -15.90
C GLY A 485 -27.41 -2.01 -16.44
N ARG A 486 -28.39 -1.23 -15.97
CA ARG A 486 -29.80 -1.35 -16.39
C ARG A 486 -30.14 -0.58 -17.67
N VAL A 487 -29.35 0.44 -18.03
CA VAL A 487 -29.53 1.16 -19.31
C VAL A 487 -29.11 0.32 -20.53
N VAL A 488 -28.24 -0.68 -20.33
CA VAL A 488 -27.73 -1.52 -21.44
C VAL A 488 -28.51 -2.83 -21.60
N ALA A 489 -29.27 -3.27 -20.60
CA ALA A 489 -29.92 -4.57 -20.61
C ALA A 489 -31.34 -4.55 -20.05
N GLN A 490 -32.30 -3.95 -20.75
CA GLN A 490 -33.58 -4.63 -21.02
C GLN A 490 -34.35 -4.00 -22.20
N PRO A 491 -35.04 -4.82 -23.01
CA PRO A 491 -35.70 -4.41 -24.25
C PRO A 491 -37.08 -3.79 -23.97
N SER A 492 -37.39 -2.73 -24.72
CA SER A 492 -38.69 -2.06 -24.69
C SER A 492 -39.74 -2.88 -25.46
N ASP A 493 -40.78 -3.32 -24.76
CA ASP A 493 -42.06 -3.70 -25.36
C ASP A 493 -43.13 -2.66 -24.98
N GLY A 494 -43.84 -2.14 -25.98
CA GLY A 494 -45.12 -1.46 -25.78
C GLY A 494 -45.22 0.02 -26.12
N ALA A 495 -45.09 0.34 -27.41
CA ALA A 495 -45.84 1.36 -28.17
C ALA A 495 -46.06 2.81 -27.63
N ALA A 496 -45.63 3.75 -28.49
CA ALA A 496 -46.22 5.06 -28.76
C ALA A 496 -46.04 6.20 -27.74
N ALA A 497 -44.85 6.80 -27.73
CA ALA A 497 -44.71 8.26 -27.72
C ALA A 497 -43.38 8.64 -28.40
N GLY A 498 -43.45 9.15 -29.63
CA GLY A 498 -42.29 9.69 -30.32
C GLY A 498 -41.76 10.94 -29.61
N GLY A 499 -40.44 11.05 -29.43
CA GLY A 499 -39.85 12.27 -28.89
C GLY A 499 -38.37 12.16 -28.51
N ARG A 500 -37.50 12.56 -29.45
CA ARG A 500 -36.13 13.10 -29.25
C ARG A 500 -35.01 12.28 -28.58
N ILE A 501 -35.23 11.16 -27.90
CA ILE A 501 -34.12 10.51 -27.15
C ILE A 501 -33.19 9.61 -28.01
N GLY A 502 -33.61 9.18 -29.20
CA GLY A 502 -32.78 8.29 -30.06
C GLY A 502 -31.60 8.94 -30.80
N ARG A 503 -31.57 10.28 -30.95
CA ARG A 503 -30.50 10.97 -31.70
C ARG A 503 -29.35 11.44 -30.82
N VAL A 504 -29.63 11.84 -29.59
CA VAL A 504 -28.61 12.42 -28.68
C VAL A 504 -27.63 11.35 -28.19
N GLY A 505 -28.11 10.14 -27.90
CA GLY A 505 -27.25 9.02 -27.49
C GLY A 505 -26.33 8.52 -28.61
N ALA A 506 -26.81 8.49 -29.85
CA ALA A 506 -26.00 8.09 -31.00
C ALA A 506 -24.92 9.13 -31.34
N VAL A 507 -25.23 10.43 -31.20
CA VAL A 507 -24.26 11.52 -31.39
C VAL A 507 -23.20 11.48 -30.28
N TRP A 508 -23.59 11.24 -29.03
CA TRP A 508 -22.65 11.13 -27.91
C TRP A 508 -21.71 9.93 -28.02
N LEU A 509 -22.23 8.76 -28.41
CA LEU A 509 -21.39 7.58 -28.58
C LEU A 509 -20.40 7.74 -29.75
N SER A 510 -20.86 8.35 -30.85
CA SER A 510 -19.98 8.65 -32.00
C SER A 510 -18.89 9.67 -31.64
N ALA A 511 -19.23 10.70 -30.85
CA ALA A 511 -18.25 11.68 -30.37
C ALA A 511 -17.22 11.05 -29.42
N LEU A 512 -17.66 10.14 -28.54
CA LEU A 512 -16.76 9.42 -27.63
C LEU A 512 -15.82 8.47 -28.39
N THR A 513 -16.32 7.75 -29.39
CA THR A 513 -15.48 6.88 -30.23
C THR A 513 -14.45 7.68 -31.00
N VAL A 514 -14.84 8.81 -31.61
CA VAL A 514 -13.90 9.71 -32.31
C VAL A 514 -12.84 10.26 -31.35
N ALA A 515 -13.22 10.66 -30.13
CA ALA A 515 -12.28 11.16 -29.13
C ALA A 515 -11.25 10.09 -28.71
N VAL A 516 -11.70 8.86 -28.46
CA VAL A 516 -10.82 7.73 -28.08
C VAL A 516 -9.90 7.34 -29.23
N THR A 517 -10.40 7.32 -30.47
CA THR A 517 -9.57 7.03 -31.66
C THR A 517 -8.54 8.13 -31.90
N MET A 518 -8.92 9.42 -31.76
CA MET A 518 -8.00 10.55 -31.84
C MET A 518 -6.90 10.45 -30.78
N LEU A 519 -7.25 10.07 -29.54
CA LEU A 519 -6.29 9.87 -28.46
C LEU A 519 -5.30 8.74 -28.76
N GLY A 520 -5.78 7.63 -29.31
CA GLY A 520 -4.93 6.50 -29.72
C GLY A 520 -3.99 6.86 -30.87
N LEU A 521 -4.46 7.63 -31.85
CA LEU A 521 -3.62 8.13 -32.96
C LEU A 521 -2.56 9.13 -32.45
N TRP A 522 -2.87 9.91 -31.42
CA TRP A 522 -1.93 10.83 -30.77
C TRP A 522 -0.85 10.06 -29.99
N GLN A 523 -1.23 9.08 -29.17
CA GLN A 523 -0.27 8.25 -28.44
C GLN A 523 0.58 7.36 -29.36
N GLY A 524 0.06 6.98 -30.53
CA GLY A 524 0.79 6.22 -31.55
C GLY A 524 1.73 7.05 -32.44
N GLY A 525 1.88 8.36 -32.19
CA GLY A 525 2.80 9.22 -32.96
C GLY A 525 2.36 9.51 -34.40
N VAL A 526 1.11 9.23 -34.78
CA VAL A 526 0.61 9.39 -36.16
C VAL A 526 0.61 10.86 -36.59
N PHE A 527 0.37 11.78 -35.64
CA PHE A 527 0.42 13.22 -35.90
C PHE A 527 1.84 13.77 -36.08
N GLU A 528 2.85 13.13 -35.49
CA GLU A 528 4.26 13.47 -35.72
C GLU A 528 4.71 12.95 -37.10
N GLN A 529 4.18 11.81 -37.53
CA GLN A 529 4.42 11.26 -38.88
C GLN A 529 3.79 12.11 -40.00
N LEU A 530 2.69 12.82 -39.73
CA LEU A 530 2.09 13.82 -40.63
C LEU A 530 3.00 15.04 -40.86
N GLN A 531 3.94 15.32 -39.95
CA GLN A 531 4.93 16.39 -40.09
C GLN A 531 6.27 15.89 -40.66
N SER A 532 6.37 14.60 -41.03
CA SER A 532 7.60 14.04 -41.59
C SER A 532 7.85 14.48 -43.04
N SER A 533 9.13 14.65 -43.42
CA SER A 533 9.55 15.06 -44.77
C SER A 533 9.44 13.95 -45.83
N SER A 534 9.02 12.74 -45.43
CA SER A 534 8.86 11.58 -46.30
C SER A 534 7.42 11.48 -46.79
N GLY A 535 7.20 11.79 -48.08
CA GLY A 535 5.86 11.85 -48.68
C GLY A 535 5.02 10.57 -48.51
N THR A 536 5.64 9.39 -48.54
CA THR A 536 4.93 8.11 -48.37
C THR A 536 4.38 7.90 -46.96
N ARG A 537 5.11 8.34 -45.92
CA ARG A 537 4.65 8.27 -44.53
C ARG A 537 3.57 9.30 -44.24
N GLN A 538 3.68 10.48 -44.85
CA GLN A 538 2.65 11.52 -44.78
C GLN A 538 1.32 11.05 -45.38
N VAL A 539 1.34 10.40 -46.55
CA VAL A 539 0.13 9.89 -47.21
C VAL A 539 -0.52 8.76 -46.41
N LEU A 540 0.26 7.84 -45.84
CA LEU A 540 -0.28 6.75 -45.01
C LEU A 540 -0.85 7.27 -43.68
N ALA A 541 -0.19 8.23 -43.04
CA ALA A 541 -0.68 8.85 -41.82
C ALA A 541 -1.94 9.71 -42.08
N ALA A 542 -2.03 10.39 -43.23
CA ALA A 542 -3.23 11.12 -43.66
C ALA A 542 -4.40 10.17 -43.99
N ALA A 543 -4.13 9.03 -44.62
CA ALA A 543 -5.14 8.01 -44.86
C ALA A 543 -5.66 7.41 -43.55
N ALA A 544 -4.77 7.09 -42.60
CA ALA A 544 -5.15 6.55 -41.29
C ALA A 544 -5.96 7.55 -40.44
N SER A 545 -5.60 8.84 -40.45
CA SER A 545 -6.31 9.87 -39.69
C SER A 545 -7.69 10.22 -40.24
N ILE A 546 -7.99 9.88 -41.49
CA ILE A 546 -9.32 10.05 -42.10
C ILE A 546 -10.15 8.76 -42.02
N VAL A 547 -9.56 7.61 -42.34
CA VAL A 547 -10.29 6.34 -42.45
C VAL A 547 -10.72 5.80 -41.08
N LEU A 548 -9.87 5.89 -40.05
CA LEU A 548 -10.19 5.35 -38.72
C LEU A 548 -11.35 6.10 -38.02
N PRO A 549 -11.39 7.45 -38.01
CA PRO A 549 -12.53 8.16 -37.41
C PRO A 549 -13.84 7.95 -38.17
N VAL A 550 -13.79 7.91 -39.51
CA VAL A 550 -14.97 7.66 -40.35
C VAL A 550 -15.50 6.24 -40.12
N ALA A 551 -14.62 5.23 -40.13
CA ALA A 551 -15.00 3.85 -39.82
C ALA A 551 -15.56 3.74 -38.39
N GLY A 552 -14.90 4.34 -37.39
CA GLY A 552 -15.35 4.37 -36.00
C GLY A 552 -16.72 5.03 -35.80
N ALA A 553 -17.04 6.07 -36.57
CA ALA A 553 -18.33 6.75 -36.52
C ALA A 553 -19.44 5.96 -37.25
N THR A 554 -19.11 5.22 -38.32
CA THR A 554 -20.12 4.50 -39.13
C THR A 554 -20.40 3.07 -38.66
N VAL A 555 -19.42 2.38 -38.05
CA VAL A 555 -19.55 0.97 -37.65
C VAL A 555 -20.67 0.74 -36.63
N PRO A 556 -20.88 1.59 -35.59
CA PRO A 556 -22.01 1.43 -34.68
C PRO A 556 -23.36 1.58 -35.39
N ALA A 557 -23.47 2.53 -36.32
CA ALA A 557 -24.71 2.77 -37.08
C ALA A 557 -25.04 1.59 -38.01
N VAL A 558 -24.03 1.02 -38.69
CA VAL A 558 -24.19 -0.15 -39.55
C VAL A 558 -24.52 -1.41 -38.75
N LEU A 559 -23.87 -1.63 -37.60
CA LEU A 559 -24.14 -2.78 -36.73
C LEU A 559 -25.54 -2.73 -36.10
N ILE A 560 -26.02 -1.53 -35.71
CA ILE A 560 -27.38 -1.34 -35.20
C ILE A 560 -28.42 -1.64 -36.29
N GLU A 561 -28.16 -1.18 -37.52
CA GLU A 561 -29.07 -1.41 -38.65
C GLU A 561 -29.06 -2.88 -39.11
N GLU A 562 -27.90 -3.52 -39.13
CA GLU A 562 -27.78 -4.96 -39.42
C GLU A 562 -28.49 -5.81 -38.36
N HIS A 563 -28.41 -5.42 -37.08
CA HIS A 563 -29.10 -6.11 -35.99
C HIS A 563 -30.63 -5.96 -36.10
N ARG A 564 -31.13 -4.78 -36.53
CA ARG A 564 -32.55 -4.56 -36.86
C ARG A 564 -33.01 -5.45 -38.01
N LEU A 565 -32.25 -5.50 -39.12
CA LEU A 565 -32.58 -6.30 -40.30
C LEU A 565 -32.60 -7.81 -39.99
N ARG A 566 -31.65 -8.30 -39.17
CA ARG A 566 -31.58 -9.71 -38.73
C ARG A 566 -32.74 -10.09 -37.81
N ARG A 567 -33.21 -9.18 -36.94
CA ARG A 567 -34.43 -9.41 -36.13
C ARG A 567 -35.69 -9.44 -36.99
N GLY A 568 -35.80 -8.54 -37.98
CA GLY A 568 -36.94 -8.51 -38.92
C GLY A 568 -37.08 -9.79 -39.76
N ARG A 569 -35.96 -10.41 -40.18
CA ARG A 569 -35.99 -11.69 -40.89
C ARG A 569 -36.37 -12.88 -40.01
N ARG A 570 -36.00 -12.88 -38.73
CA ARG A 570 -36.36 -13.95 -37.76
C ARG A 570 -37.83 -13.92 -37.34
N SER A 571 -38.45 -12.74 -37.28
CA SER A 571 -39.88 -12.60 -37.01
C SER A 571 -40.75 -12.90 -38.23
N ALA A 572 -40.24 -12.72 -39.45
CA ALA A 572 -40.93 -13.13 -40.68
C ALA A 572 -40.96 -14.66 -40.86
N ASN A 573 -39.84 -15.37 -40.62
CA ASN A 573 -39.81 -16.84 -40.72
C ASN A 573 -40.69 -17.55 -39.66
N ARG A 574 -40.83 -16.99 -38.45
CA ARG A 574 -41.71 -17.57 -37.42
C ARG A 574 -43.21 -17.42 -37.67
N ARG A 575 -43.62 -16.60 -38.65
CA ARG A 575 -45.03 -16.48 -39.08
C ARG A 575 -45.37 -17.39 -40.27
N GLN A 576 -44.39 -18.09 -40.85
CA GLN A 576 -44.60 -18.97 -42.00
C GLN A 576 -44.63 -20.46 -41.63
N ASP A 577 -44.11 -20.85 -40.45
CA ASP A 577 -44.10 -22.23 -39.94
C ASP A 577 -45.23 -22.48 -38.90
N GLY A 578 -46.29 -21.67 -38.93
CA GLY A 578 -47.37 -21.67 -37.93
C GLY A 578 -48.78 -21.61 -38.51
N ASP A 579 -48.99 -22.18 -39.70
CA ASP A 579 -50.30 -22.58 -40.26
C ASP A 579 -50.25 -24.06 -40.67
#